data_AF-A0AA36H4M7-F1
#
_entry.id   AF-A0AA36H4M7-F1
#
_cell.length_a   1.000
_cell.length_b   1.000
_cell.length_c   1.000
_cell.angle_alpha   90.00
_cell.angle_beta   90.00
_cell.angle_gamma   90.00
#
_symmetry.space_group_name_H-M   'P 1'
#
loop_
_entity.id
_entity.type
_entity.pdbx_description
1 polymer ?
#
loop_
_entity_poly.entity_id
_entity_poly.type
_entity_poly.pdbx_seq_one_letter_code
_entity_poly.pdbx_strand_id
1 'polypeptide(L)'
;MSQSCMNSFLILLLAALAVDAEVFSVGFQLNCTRMPKREGNPSSRNLLWADVWLMQKGSYGKDNVLSSQTKRSLNSDSQMNFALTTEDVSEGFLDDKHELYLHINHNCGVKHRTKPSHATKTVEVGVMDPNNKCKLLGTINLP
;
A
#
# COMPACT_ATOMS: atom_id res chain seq x y z
N MET A 1 -7.45 11.07 -23.41
CA MET A 1 -6.15 11.51 -22.85
C MET A 1 -5.89 10.65 -21.62
N SER A 2 -5.11 9.58 -21.77
CA SER A 2 -4.75 8.65 -20.68
C SER A 2 -3.28 8.90 -20.35
N GLN A 3 -3.00 9.26 -19.10
CA GLN A 3 -1.70 9.78 -18.67
C GLN A 3 -0.90 8.67 -17.99
N SER A 4 0.25 8.41 -18.59
CA SER A 4 1.25 7.38 -18.29
C SER A 4 1.67 7.35 -16.81
N CYS A 5 1.44 6.24 -16.12
CA CYS A 5 2.18 5.91 -14.91
C CYS A 5 3.47 5.21 -15.36
N MET A 6 4.60 5.91 -15.30
CA MET A 6 5.97 5.43 -15.55
C MET A 6 6.42 5.46 -17.01
N ASN A 7 7.26 6.46 -17.33
CA ASN A 7 8.08 6.46 -18.54
C ASN A 7 9.40 5.69 -18.31
N SER A 8 9.71 4.85 -19.29
CA SER A 8 11.04 4.46 -19.80
C SER A 8 12.03 3.73 -18.88
N PHE A 9 12.13 2.41 -19.07
CA PHE A 9 13.39 1.72 -19.41
C PHE A 9 13.09 0.49 -20.30
N LEU A 10 14.03 0.19 -21.20
CA LEU A 10 13.83 -0.36 -22.55
C LEU A 10 14.24 -1.86 -22.66
N ILE A 11 13.29 -2.71 -23.12
CA ILE A 11 13.36 -3.84 -24.09
C ILE A 11 14.31 -5.06 -23.86
N LEU A 12 13.79 -6.30 -23.81
CA LEU A 12 13.80 -7.32 -24.91
C LEU A 12 13.13 -8.68 -24.55
N LEU A 13 12.07 -9.00 -25.31
CA LEU A 13 11.65 -10.27 -25.91
C LEU A 13 11.81 -11.64 -25.18
N LEU A 14 10.67 -12.26 -24.83
CA LEU A 14 10.43 -13.71 -24.99
C LEU A 14 8.95 -13.94 -25.39
N ALA A 15 8.73 -14.85 -26.32
CA ALA A 15 7.48 -15.06 -27.03
C ALA A 15 6.45 -15.90 -26.24
N ALA A 16 5.18 -15.58 -26.50
CA ALA A 16 4.06 -16.52 -26.62
C ALA A 16 3.70 -17.40 -25.40
N LEU A 17 3.33 -16.77 -24.30
CA LEU A 17 2.08 -17.04 -23.60
C LEU A 17 1.57 -15.67 -23.15
N ALA A 18 0.64 -15.07 -23.90
CA ALA A 18 -0.13 -13.96 -23.39
C ALA A 18 -1.10 -14.54 -22.35
N VAL A 19 -0.56 -14.88 -21.17
CA VAL A 19 -1.36 -14.95 -19.96
C VAL A 19 -1.75 -13.49 -19.73
N ASP A 20 -3.05 -13.18 -19.81
CA ASP A 20 -3.57 -11.85 -19.56
C ASP A 20 -3.36 -11.52 -18.08
N ALA A 21 -2.12 -11.16 -17.74
CA ALA A 21 -1.73 -10.88 -16.37
C ALA A 21 -2.50 -9.65 -15.88
N GLU A 22 -3.36 -9.86 -14.89
CA GLU A 22 -4.14 -8.80 -14.28
C GLU A 22 -3.34 -8.18 -13.14
N VAL A 23 -2.53 -7.18 -13.48
CA VAL A 23 -1.72 -6.43 -12.53
C VAL A 23 -2.43 -5.13 -12.18
N PHE A 24 -2.64 -4.90 -10.88
CA PHE A 24 -3.23 -3.67 -10.35
C PHE A 24 -2.22 -2.84 -9.58
N SER A 25 -2.34 -1.51 -9.66
CA SER A 25 -1.54 -0.56 -8.89
C SER A 25 -2.41 0.38 -8.07
N VAL A 26 -2.06 0.57 -6.79
CA VAL A 26 -2.73 1.47 -5.86
C VAL A 26 -1.74 2.49 -5.31
N GLY A 27 -1.98 3.78 -5.57
CA GLY A 27 -1.16 4.90 -5.12
C GLY A 27 -1.84 5.75 -4.05
N PHE A 28 -1.11 6.11 -3.00
CA PHE A 28 -1.62 6.95 -1.90
C PHE A 28 -0.49 7.58 -1.08
N GLN A 29 -0.86 8.57 -0.27
CA GLN A 29 0.03 9.18 0.72
C GLN A 29 -0.51 8.92 2.12
N LEU A 30 0.31 8.41 3.03
CA LEU A 30 0.00 8.39 4.45
C LEU A 30 0.36 9.73 5.07
N ASN A 31 -0.49 10.26 5.94
CA ASN A 31 -0.22 11.47 6.71
C ASN A 31 -0.48 11.24 8.21
N CYS A 32 0.54 11.39 9.04
CA CYS A 32 0.44 11.25 10.48
C CYS A 32 0.12 12.58 11.14
N THR A 33 -1.11 12.73 11.63
CA THR A 33 -1.57 13.98 12.25
C THR A 33 -1.00 14.22 13.64
N ARG A 34 -0.60 13.15 14.35
CA ARG A 34 -0.09 13.20 15.72
C ARG A 34 1.32 12.61 15.83
N MET A 35 2.28 13.28 15.20
CA MET A 35 3.69 13.07 15.53
C MET A 35 3.99 13.78 16.85
N PRO A 36 4.59 13.10 17.86
CA PRO A 36 5.03 13.78 19.08
C PRO A 36 5.96 14.94 18.71
N LYS A 37 5.69 16.12 19.28
CA LYS A 37 6.52 17.31 19.03
C LYS A 37 7.96 17.01 19.43
N ARG A 38 8.86 17.43 18.54
CA ARG A 38 10.31 17.26 18.58
C ARG A 38 10.91 17.99 19.78
N GLU A 39 11.20 17.29 20.86
CA GLU A 39 12.17 17.75 21.86
C GLU A 39 13.43 16.88 21.76
N GLY A 40 14.51 17.44 21.19
CA GLY A 40 15.82 16.79 21.10
C GLY A 40 16.18 16.11 19.77
N ASN A 41 17.31 15.41 19.78
CA ASN A 41 17.91 14.71 18.64
C ASN A 41 17.02 13.50 18.26
N PRO A 42 16.57 13.36 16.99
CA PRO A 42 15.73 12.23 16.59
C PRO A 42 16.52 10.93 16.73
N SER A 43 16.28 10.19 17.82
CA SER A 43 16.63 8.78 17.83
C SER A 43 15.84 8.10 16.71
N SER A 44 16.46 7.20 15.96
CA SER A 44 15.85 6.44 14.86
C SER A 44 14.57 5.67 15.27
N ARG A 45 14.28 5.57 16.57
CA ARG A 45 13.10 4.94 17.15
C ARG A 45 11.82 5.80 17.05
N ASN A 46 11.94 7.11 16.82
CA ASN A 46 10.80 8.04 16.79
C ASN A 46 10.35 8.40 15.37
N LEU A 47 10.99 7.84 14.35
CA LEU A 47 10.63 8.09 12.96
C LEU A 47 9.32 7.38 12.62
N LEU A 48 8.46 8.05 11.87
CA LEU A 48 7.25 7.44 11.33
C LEU A 48 7.65 6.22 10.50
N TRP A 49 7.03 5.07 10.79
CA TRP A 49 7.10 3.90 9.94
C TRP A 49 5.70 3.37 9.68
N ALA A 50 5.53 2.75 8.52
CA ALA A 50 4.34 2.01 8.19
C ALA A 50 4.71 0.76 7.40
N ASP A 51 4.03 -0.33 7.72
CA ASP A 51 4.01 -1.57 6.95
C ASP A 51 2.62 -1.69 6.34
N VAL A 52 2.55 -1.67 5.01
CA VAL A 52 1.29 -1.60 4.27
C VAL A 52 1.13 -2.83 3.40
N TRP A 53 0.00 -3.50 3.53
CA TRP A 53 -0.37 -4.66 2.73
C TRP A 53 -1.59 -4.32 1.87
N LEU A 54 -1.52 -4.60 0.58
CA LEU A 54 -2.66 -4.62 -0.31
C LEU A 54 -3.26 -6.02 -0.24
N MET A 55 -4.52 -6.09 0.20
CA MET A 55 -5.21 -7.32 0.49
C MET A 55 -6.37 -7.52 -0.49
N GLN A 56 -6.57 -8.76 -0.92
CA GLN A 56 -7.82 -9.19 -1.55
C GLN A 56 -8.72 -9.81 -0.49
N LYS A 57 -9.96 -9.36 -0.44
CA LYS A 57 -10.96 -9.94 0.43
C LYS A 57 -11.41 -11.29 -0.10
N GLY A 58 -11.39 -12.33 0.74
CA GLY A 58 -11.86 -13.65 0.36
C GLY A 58 -13.38 -13.75 0.44
N SER A 59 -14.07 -14.09 -0.66
CA SER A 59 -15.53 -14.28 -0.65
C SER A 59 -15.96 -15.47 0.23
N TYR A 60 -15.15 -16.53 0.30
CA TYR A 60 -15.43 -17.75 1.08
C TYR A 60 -14.20 -18.31 1.81
N GLY A 61 -13.14 -17.52 1.94
CA GLY A 61 -11.83 -17.97 2.42
C GLY A 61 -11.09 -16.91 3.24
N LYS A 62 -9.81 -17.15 3.49
CA LYS A 62 -8.93 -16.17 4.12
C LYS A 62 -8.59 -15.07 3.11
N ASP A 63 -8.42 -13.85 3.62
CA ASP A 63 -7.90 -12.74 2.81
C ASP A 63 -6.46 -13.02 2.39
N ASN A 64 -6.12 -12.62 1.16
CA ASN A 64 -4.82 -12.85 0.56
C ASN A 64 -4.03 -11.54 0.49
N VAL A 65 -2.75 -11.59 0.85
CA VAL A 65 -1.82 -10.48 0.61
C VAL A 65 -1.43 -10.51 -0.86
N LEU A 66 -1.77 -9.46 -1.61
CA LEU A 66 -1.39 -9.32 -3.02
C LEU A 66 -0.08 -8.55 -3.22
N SER A 67 0.23 -7.64 -2.31
CA SER A 67 1.44 -6.82 -2.34
C SER A 67 1.72 -6.27 -0.94
N SER A 68 2.99 -6.04 -0.61
CA SER A 68 3.36 -5.40 0.65
C SER A 68 4.53 -4.45 0.48
N GLN A 69 4.55 -3.39 1.28
CA GLN A 69 5.66 -2.46 1.33
C GLN A 69 5.81 -1.86 2.74
N THR A 70 7.01 -1.99 3.29
CA THR A 70 7.38 -1.31 4.54
C THR A 70 8.23 -0.08 4.23
N LYS A 71 7.87 1.07 4.83
CA LYS A 71 8.65 2.32 4.73
C LYS A 71 8.85 2.94 6.11
N ARG A 72 9.96 3.67 6.22
CA ARG A 72 10.29 4.52 7.36
C ARG A 72 10.70 5.90 6.83
N SER A 73 10.16 6.94 7.45
CA SER A 73 10.53 8.33 7.17
C SER A 73 12.00 8.57 7.56
N LEU A 74 12.75 9.27 6.71
CA LEU A 74 14.16 9.58 6.95
C LEU A 74 14.34 10.85 7.80
N ASN A 75 13.45 11.83 7.62
CA ASN A 75 13.64 13.19 8.14
C ASN A 75 12.59 13.62 9.17
N SER A 76 11.95 12.66 9.86
CA SER A 76 10.78 12.91 10.72
C SER A 76 9.58 13.50 9.98
N ASP A 77 9.54 13.38 8.65
CA ASP A 77 8.39 13.76 7.85
C ASP A 77 7.16 13.00 8.33
N SER A 78 6.06 13.72 8.51
CA SER A 78 4.77 13.13 8.88
C SER A 78 4.08 12.44 7.71
N GLN A 79 4.66 12.52 6.51
CA GLN A 79 4.07 12.03 5.27
C GLN A 79 4.94 10.97 4.61
N MET A 80 4.31 9.96 4.02
CA MET A 80 4.98 8.91 3.23
C MET A 80 4.14 8.53 2.01
N ASN A 81 4.74 8.56 0.83
CA ASN A 81 4.09 8.14 -0.41
C ASN A 81 4.29 6.63 -0.63
N PHE A 82 3.22 5.96 -1.06
CA PHE A 82 3.19 4.54 -1.38
C PHE A 82 2.62 4.32 -2.78
N ALA A 83 3.13 3.28 -3.42
CA ALA A 83 2.58 2.69 -4.64
C ALA A 83 2.75 1.18 -4.47
N LEU A 84 1.64 0.46 -4.30
CA LEU A 84 1.63 -0.98 -4.21
C LEU A 84 1.12 -1.53 -5.54
N THR A 85 1.85 -2.48 -6.10
CA THR A 85 1.48 -3.16 -7.33
C THR A 85 1.34 -4.64 -7.01
N THR A 86 0.23 -5.25 -7.42
CA THR A 86 0.02 -6.68 -7.26
C THR A 86 1.01 -7.45 -8.13
N GLU A 87 1.38 -8.65 -7.71
CA GLU A 87 1.89 -9.63 -8.67
C GLU A 87 0.75 -10.08 -9.60
N ASP A 88 1.08 -10.86 -10.64
CA ASP A 88 0.08 -11.41 -11.55
C ASP A 88 -0.99 -12.15 -10.74
N VAL A 89 -2.21 -11.58 -10.71
CA VAL A 89 -3.35 -12.18 -10.02
C VAL A 89 -3.93 -13.22 -10.97
N SER A 90 -3.17 -14.29 -11.24
CA SER A 90 -3.64 -15.38 -12.10
C SER A 90 -4.98 -15.90 -11.57
N GLU A 91 -5.87 -16.30 -12.48
CA GLU A 91 -7.32 -16.60 -12.34
C GLU A 91 -7.72 -17.70 -11.32
N GLY A 92 -7.02 -17.83 -10.20
CA GLY A 92 -7.19 -18.92 -9.24
C GLY A 92 -8.41 -18.83 -8.34
N PHE A 93 -9.25 -17.80 -8.43
CA PHE A 93 -10.42 -17.65 -7.56
C PHE A 93 -11.60 -17.01 -8.29
N LEU A 94 -12.47 -17.89 -8.83
CA LEU A 94 -13.90 -17.85 -9.21
C LEU A 94 -14.78 -16.57 -9.10
N ASP A 95 -14.24 -15.39 -8.85
CA ASP A 95 -14.98 -14.16 -8.65
C ASP A 95 -14.31 -13.05 -9.47
N ASP A 96 -14.97 -12.66 -10.55
CA ASP A 96 -14.53 -11.67 -11.54
C ASP A 96 -14.38 -10.24 -10.95
N LYS A 97 -14.48 -10.11 -9.62
CA LYS A 97 -14.46 -8.85 -8.87
C LYS A 97 -13.45 -8.96 -7.75
N HIS A 98 -12.28 -8.37 -7.98
CA HIS A 98 -11.28 -8.20 -6.93
C HIS A 98 -11.68 -7.03 -6.01
N GLU A 99 -12.37 -7.32 -4.90
CA GLU A 99 -12.57 -6.35 -3.81
C GLU A 99 -11.26 -6.23 -3.01
N LEU A 100 -10.61 -5.06 -3.12
CA LEU A 100 -9.32 -4.81 -2.50
C LEU A 100 -9.45 -3.86 -1.30
N TYR A 101 -8.55 -4.02 -0.34
CA TYR A 101 -8.37 -3.09 0.76
C TYR A 101 -6.90 -2.97 1.17
N LEU A 102 -6.54 -1.89 1.84
CA LEU A 102 -5.22 -1.70 2.45
C LEU A 102 -5.29 -2.06 3.93
N HIS A 103 -4.36 -2.88 4.40
CA HIS A 103 -4.07 -3.10 5.81
C HIS A 103 -2.78 -2.34 6.17
N ILE A 104 -2.86 -1.36 7.07
CA ILE A 104 -1.77 -0.45 7.40
C ILE A 104 -1.40 -0.61 8.87
N ASN A 105 -0.20 -1.13 9.15
CA ASN A 105 0.41 -1.14 10.47
C ASN A 105 1.37 0.04 10.60
N HIS A 106 1.28 0.83 11.67
CA HIS A 106 2.08 2.05 11.82
C HIS A 106 2.37 2.44 13.28
N ASN A 107 3.30 3.36 13.49
CA ASN A 107 3.55 3.96 14.81
C ASN A 107 3.00 5.39 15.01
N CYS A 108 2.29 5.95 14.03
CA CYS A 108 1.63 7.25 14.20
C CYS A 108 0.69 7.28 15.41
N GLY A 109 0.76 8.35 16.22
CA GLY A 109 -0.11 8.56 17.38
C GLY A 109 0.15 7.63 18.58
N VAL A 110 1.11 6.71 18.45
CA VAL A 110 1.42 5.73 19.49
C VAL A 110 2.38 6.34 20.51
N LYS A 111 1.91 6.55 21.74
CA LYS A 111 2.78 6.95 22.86
C LYS A 111 3.69 5.77 23.21
N HIS A 112 5.00 5.99 23.27
CA HIS A 112 5.96 5.00 23.79
C HIS A 112 5.60 4.66 25.24
N ARG A 113 4.83 3.60 25.44
CA ARG A 113 4.86 2.83 26.67
C ARG A 113 5.97 1.79 26.54
N THR A 114 6.34 1.15 27.63
CA THR A 114 7.47 0.22 27.80
C THR A 114 7.54 -0.98 26.82
N LYS A 115 6.63 -1.09 25.84
CA LYS A 115 6.63 -2.09 24.77
C LYS A 115 6.44 -1.40 23.41
N PRO A 116 7.05 -1.91 22.33
CA PRO A 116 6.78 -1.42 20.98
C PRO A 116 5.30 -1.64 20.65
N SER A 117 4.52 -0.58 20.70
CA SER A 117 3.13 -0.58 20.26
C SER A 117 3.04 -0.04 18.84
N HIS A 118 2.11 -0.60 18.08
CA HIS A 118 1.71 -0.13 16.76
C HIS A 118 0.18 0.04 16.76
N ALA A 119 -0.32 0.87 15.85
CA ALA A 119 -1.73 1.00 15.54
C ALA A 119 -1.97 0.44 14.14
N THR A 120 -3.19 0.00 13.91
CA THR A 120 -3.62 -0.57 12.63
C THR A 120 -4.73 0.28 12.04
N LYS A 121 -4.76 0.39 10.71
CA LYS A 121 -5.82 1.05 9.95
C LYS A 121 -6.13 0.26 8.69
N THR A 122 -7.40 -0.01 8.47
CA THR A 122 -7.90 -0.57 7.22
C THR A 122 -8.51 0.53 6.35
N VAL A 123 -8.24 0.50 5.05
CA VAL A 123 -8.83 1.43 4.08
C VAL A 123 -9.35 0.66 2.88
N GLU A 124 -10.64 0.78 2.60
CA GLU A 124 -11.24 0.19 1.42
C GLU A 124 -10.65 0.82 0.15
N VAL A 125 -10.09 -0.04 -0.71
CA VAL A 125 -9.75 0.34 -2.09
C VAL A 125 -11.01 0.16 -2.92
N GLY A 126 -11.81 -0.87 -2.67
CA GLY A 126 -13.01 -1.23 -3.40
C GLY A 126 -12.73 -2.20 -4.54
N VAL A 127 -13.74 -2.39 -5.40
CA VAL A 127 -13.62 -3.28 -6.57
C VAL A 127 -12.72 -2.64 -7.63
N MET A 128 -11.72 -3.39 -8.10
CA MET A 128 -10.89 -2.99 -9.23
C MET A 128 -11.50 -3.44 -10.55
N ASP A 129 -11.44 -2.58 -11.56
CA ASP A 129 -11.90 -2.86 -12.93
C ASP A 129 -10.69 -3.31 -13.76
N PRO A 130 -10.77 -4.43 -14.50
CA PRO A 130 -9.70 -4.88 -15.41
C PRO A 130 -9.27 -3.82 -16.43
N ASN A 131 -10.19 -2.94 -16.83
CA ASN A 131 -9.92 -1.83 -17.75
C ASN A 131 -9.27 -0.63 -17.06
N ASN A 132 -9.32 -0.55 -15.73
CA ASN A 132 -8.72 0.50 -14.93
C ASN A 132 -7.79 -0.07 -13.86
N LYS A 133 -6.61 -0.49 -14.33
CA LYS A 133 -5.57 -1.15 -13.53
C LYS A 133 -4.91 -0.26 -12.47
N CYS A 134 -5.22 1.04 -12.41
CA CYS A 134 -4.59 1.98 -11.50
C CYS A 134 -5.62 2.76 -10.68
N LYS A 135 -5.42 2.81 -9.36
CA LYS A 135 -6.28 3.57 -8.44
C LYS A 135 -5.47 4.48 -7.53
N LEU A 136 -5.84 5.76 -7.51
CA LEU A 136 -5.27 6.76 -6.61
C LEU A 136 -6.26 7.06 -5.49
N LEU A 137 -5.86 6.82 -4.24
CA LEU A 137 -6.72 7.07 -3.06
C LEU A 137 -6.49 8.46 -2.44
N GLY A 138 -5.46 9.19 -2.89
CA GLY A 138 -5.08 10.47 -2.30
C GLY A 138 -4.42 10.28 -0.93
N THR A 139 -4.77 11.16 0.02
CA THR A 139 -4.15 11.18 1.36
C THR A 139 -4.98 10.42 2.38
N ILE A 140 -4.35 9.46 3.06
CA ILE A 140 -4.90 8.68 4.16
C ILE A 140 -4.34 9.25 5.47
N ASN A 141 -5.20 9.85 6.28
CA ASN A 141 -4.83 10.37 7.59
C ASN A 141 -4.75 9.23 8.62
N LEU A 142 -3.61 9.12 9.30
CA LEU A 142 -3.40 8.24 10.44
C LEU A 142 -3.78 8.97 11.76
N PRO A 143 -4.25 8.23 12.78
CA PRO A 143 -4.82 8.76 14.02
C PRO A 143 -3.86 9.57 14.93
#